data_AF-A0A1B6C8X1-F1
#
_entry.id   AF-A0A1B6C8X1-F1
#
_cell.length_a   1.000
_cell.length_b   1.000
_cell.length_c   1.000
_cell.angle_alpha   90.00
_cell.angle_beta   90.00
_cell.angle_gamma   90.00
#
_symmetry.space_group_name_H-M   'P 1'
#
loop_
_entity.id
_entity.type
_entity.pdbx_description
1 polymer ?
#
loop_
_entity_poly.entity_id
_entity_poly.type
_entity_poly.pdbx_seq_one_letter_code
_entity_poly.pdbx_strand_id
1 'polypeptide(L)'
;MTIFIRLNLLIRPNRSRLLQFCTEHSFHEKKIEMANVNDDSLRRAMMYCPGNDLRKIKKALSSNADCIVLDCEDGVAVNKKKDARETIRNIFKEGNIPTRPEVCVRVNSVGSGICEDDLIAILTAGNLPKTILLPKVESEEQLIWFNEKLSKNLPGKSKINLIMFAESAQSIMNLQQICQ
;
A
#
# COMPACT_ATOMS: atom_id res chain seq x y z
N MET A 1 -18.80 8.22 -0.92
CA MET A 1 -18.97 6.80 -1.30
C MET A 1 -17.58 6.29 -1.64
N THR A 2 -16.94 5.56 -0.72
CA THR A 2 -15.57 5.06 -0.92
C THR A 2 -15.63 3.76 -1.69
N ILE A 3 -15.08 3.72 -2.90
CA ILE A 3 -14.93 2.49 -3.67
C ILE A 3 -13.54 1.92 -3.37
N PHE A 4 -13.49 0.71 -2.83
CA PHE A 4 -12.25 -0.02 -2.61
C PHE A 4 -11.89 -0.78 -3.88
N ILE A 5 -10.80 -0.37 -4.54
CA ILE A 5 -10.28 -1.08 -5.71
C ILE A 5 -9.00 -1.80 -5.28
N ARG A 6 -9.01 -3.13 -5.39
CA ARG A 6 -7.84 -3.97 -5.13
C ARG A 6 -6.97 -3.98 -6.39
N LEU A 7 -5.78 -3.40 -6.32
CA LEU A 7 -4.72 -3.58 -7.32
C LEU A 7 -3.60 -4.40 -6.70
N ASN A 8 -3.46 -5.67 -7.07
CA ASN A 8 -2.25 -6.40 -6.68
C ASN A 8 -1.11 -5.94 -7.62
N LEU A 9 -0.10 -5.23 -7.12
CA LEU A 9 1.05 -4.85 -7.95
C LEU A 9 2.00 -6.07 -8.13
N LEU A 10 2.21 -6.52 -9.37
CA LEU A 10 3.26 -7.49 -9.68
C LEU A 10 4.52 -6.76 -10.18
N ILE A 11 5.50 -6.54 -9.30
CA ILE A 11 6.80 -5.99 -9.72
C ILE A 11 7.70 -7.16 -10.16
N ARG A 12 7.83 -7.39 -11.48
CA ARG A 12 8.82 -8.33 -12.04
C ARG A 12 10.15 -7.61 -12.31
N PRO A 13 11.29 -8.15 -11.88
CA PRO A 13 12.58 -7.68 -12.36
C PRO A 13 12.75 -8.09 -13.82
N ASN A 14 12.99 -7.08 -14.66
CA ASN A 14 13.24 -7.12 -16.09
C ASN A 14 14.00 -8.39 -16.54
N ARG A 15 13.38 -9.27 -17.33
CA ARG A 15 14.05 -10.37 -18.03
C ARG A 15 14.38 -9.92 -19.46
N SER A 16 15.49 -9.20 -19.61
CA SER A 16 16.09 -8.96 -20.91
C SER A 16 16.92 -10.18 -21.33
N ARG A 17 16.35 -11.03 -22.19
CA ARG A 17 17.10 -11.85 -23.16
C ARG A 17 16.15 -12.37 -24.23
N LEU A 18 16.13 -11.69 -25.38
CA LEU A 18 16.07 -12.29 -26.70
C LEU A 18 16.60 -11.25 -27.71
N LEU A 19 17.58 -11.68 -28.49
CA LEU A 19 18.18 -10.94 -29.58
C LEU A 19 17.14 -10.68 -30.69
N GLN A 20 17.20 -9.46 -31.26
CA GLN A 20 17.35 -9.20 -32.70
C GLN A 20 16.31 -8.25 -33.36
N PHE A 21 16.88 -7.16 -33.89
CA PHE A 21 16.50 -6.28 -35.01
C PHE A 21 15.47 -5.12 -34.85
N CYS A 22 16.06 -3.92 -34.86
CA CYS A 22 15.74 -2.70 -35.61
C CYS A 22 14.50 -1.83 -35.31
N THR A 23 14.83 -0.53 -35.33
CA THR A 23 14.06 0.69 -35.60
C THR A 23 13.15 1.28 -34.51
N GLU A 24 13.74 2.32 -33.88
CA GLU A 24 13.20 3.65 -33.60
C GLU A 24 12.18 3.84 -32.45
N HIS A 25 12.61 4.66 -31.48
CA HIS A 25 11.83 5.38 -30.47
C HIS A 25 10.87 4.56 -29.59
N SER A 26 11.42 3.82 -28.61
CA SER A 26 10.63 3.16 -27.59
C SER A 26 10.60 3.95 -26.27
N PHE A 27 9.54 4.73 -26.07
CA PHE A 27 9.11 5.12 -24.72
C PHE A 27 8.92 3.86 -23.88
N HIS A 28 9.67 3.73 -22.79
CA HIS A 28 9.52 2.64 -21.83
C HIS A 28 8.25 2.87 -20.99
N GLU A 29 7.11 2.40 -21.50
CA GLU A 29 5.91 2.19 -20.67
C GLU A 29 6.24 1.10 -19.63
N LYS A 30 6.55 1.50 -18.41
CA LYS A 30 6.57 0.60 -17.25
C LYS A 30 5.11 0.29 -16.89
N LYS A 31 4.52 -0.66 -17.61
CA LYS A 31 3.16 -1.12 -17.34
C LYS A 31 3.09 -1.75 -15.94
N ILE A 32 2.19 -1.26 -15.10
CA ILE A 32 1.90 -1.85 -13.80
C ILE A 32 1.12 -3.15 -14.08
N GLU A 33 1.78 -4.31 -14.12
CA GLU A 33 1.07 -5.58 -14.27
C GLU A 33 0.22 -5.86 -13.02
N MET A 34 -1.11 -5.88 -13.19
CA MET A 34 -2.03 -6.39 -12.18
C MET A 34 -1.75 -7.88 -11.93
N ALA A 35 -1.31 -8.22 -10.72
CA ALA A 35 -1.06 -9.58 -10.31
C ALA A 35 -2.38 -10.36 -10.19
N ASN A 36 -2.34 -11.65 -10.56
CA ASN A 36 -3.40 -12.64 -10.38
C ASN A 36 -4.29 -12.38 -9.15
N VAL A 37 -5.61 -12.38 -9.37
CA VAL A 37 -6.67 -12.13 -8.38
C VAL A 37 -6.75 -13.22 -7.29
N ASN A 38 -5.98 -14.30 -7.41
CA ASN A 38 -5.98 -15.45 -6.51
C ASN A 38 -5.09 -15.23 -5.27
N ASP A 39 -5.50 -14.30 -4.41
CA ASP A 39 -5.00 -14.19 -3.04
C ASP A 39 -6.13 -14.59 -2.07
N ASP A 40 -5.94 -15.72 -1.38
CA ASP A 40 -6.88 -16.35 -0.42
C ASP A 40 -7.15 -15.51 0.84
N SER A 41 -6.65 -14.27 0.90
CA SER A 41 -7.00 -13.31 1.94
C SER A 41 -8.47 -12.89 1.83
N LEU A 42 -9.30 -13.51 2.67
CA LEU A 42 -10.68 -13.09 2.89
C LEU A 42 -10.66 -11.67 3.49
N ARG A 43 -11.41 -10.73 2.91
CA ARG A 43 -11.54 -9.34 3.38
C ARG A 43 -12.99 -8.89 3.44
N ARG A 44 -13.84 -9.65 4.14
CA ARG A 44 -15.28 -9.31 4.27
C ARG A 44 -15.47 -8.08 5.15
N ALA A 45 -14.60 -7.92 6.14
CA ALA A 45 -14.58 -6.77 7.05
C ALA A 45 -13.13 -6.28 7.25
N MET A 46 -12.93 -4.97 7.10
CA MET A 46 -11.68 -4.28 7.40
C MET A 46 -11.89 -3.40 8.64
N MET A 47 -11.21 -3.74 9.73
CA MET A 47 -11.28 -2.97 10.98
C MET A 47 -10.15 -1.94 11.01
N TYR A 48 -10.51 -0.66 11.01
CA TYR A 48 -9.55 0.44 11.07
C TYR A 48 -9.13 0.72 12.52
N CYS A 49 -7.83 0.85 12.73
CA CYS A 49 -7.25 1.18 14.02
C CYS A 49 -6.25 2.33 13.87
N PRO A 50 -6.39 3.44 14.62
CA PRO A 50 -5.42 4.53 14.62
C PRO A 50 -4.01 4.02 14.94
N GLY A 51 -3.04 4.35 14.10
CA GLY A 51 -1.66 3.90 14.21
C GLY A 51 -0.95 4.40 15.47
N ASN A 52 -1.44 5.48 16.08
CA ASN A 52 -0.86 6.07 17.30
C ASN A 52 -1.42 5.50 18.62
N ASP A 53 -2.43 4.61 18.58
CA ASP A 53 -3.07 4.05 19.78
C ASP A 53 -2.73 2.56 19.95
N LEU A 54 -1.57 2.29 20.56
CA LEU A 54 -1.07 0.93 20.77
C LEU A 54 -2.07 0.02 21.51
N ARG A 55 -2.87 0.58 22.42
CA ARG A 55 -3.88 -0.19 23.17
C ARG A 55 -5.00 -0.67 22.25
N LYS A 56 -5.49 0.19 21.36
CA LYS A 56 -6.47 -0.21 20.33
C LYS A 56 -5.87 -1.22 19.35
N ILE A 57 -4.61 -1.03 18.95
CA ILE A 57 -3.93 -1.96 18.04
C ILE A 57 -3.82 -3.35 18.65
N LYS A 58 -3.36 -3.47 19.91
CA LYS A 58 -3.26 -4.77 20.60
C LYS A 58 -4.62 -5.47 20.69
N LYS A 59 -5.68 -4.73 21.02
CA LYS A 59 -7.05 -5.27 21.03
C LYS A 59 -7.51 -5.70 19.64
N ALA A 60 -7.20 -4.90 18.62
CA ALA A 60 -7.51 -5.22 17.24
C ALA A 60 -6.85 -6.53 16.81
N LEU A 61 -5.55 -6.69 17.05
CA LEU A 61 -4.76 -7.88 16.70
C LEU A 61 -5.29 -9.17 17.34
N SER A 62 -5.95 -9.06 18.51
CA SER A 62 -6.62 -10.19 19.18
C SER A 62 -8.06 -10.47 18.71
N SER A 63 -8.58 -9.73 17.74
CA SER A 63 -9.96 -9.87 17.26
C SER A 63 -10.11 -10.94 16.18
N ASN A 64 -11.35 -11.38 15.96
CA ASN A 64 -11.73 -12.30 14.87
C ASN A 64 -12.02 -11.57 13.54
N ALA A 65 -11.53 -10.33 13.37
CA ALA A 65 -11.66 -9.63 12.10
C ALA A 65 -10.91 -10.39 10.99
N ASP A 66 -11.35 -10.24 9.76
CA ASP A 66 -10.63 -10.78 8.61
C ASP A 66 -9.35 -9.97 8.34
N CYS A 67 -9.46 -8.65 8.43
CA CYS A 67 -8.41 -7.69 8.13
C CYS A 67 -8.43 -6.54 9.15
N ILE A 68 -7.24 -6.13 9.58
CA ILE A 68 -7.01 -4.93 10.39
C ILE A 68 -6.19 -3.97 9.56
N VAL A 69 -6.63 -2.72 9.52
CA VAL A 69 -5.90 -1.62 8.89
C VAL A 69 -5.32 -0.75 9.99
N LEU A 70 -4.00 -0.75 10.11
CA LEU A 70 -3.28 0.23 10.93
C LEU A 70 -3.21 1.55 10.16
N ASP A 71 -3.80 2.59 10.71
CA ASP A 71 -4.07 3.82 9.99
C ASP A 71 -3.07 4.93 10.32
N CYS A 72 -2.37 5.45 9.31
CA CYS A 72 -1.58 6.69 9.41
C CYS A 72 -2.35 7.93 8.95
N GLU A 73 -3.51 7.77 8.33
CA GLU A 73 -4.23 8.82 7.62
C GLU A 73 -5.35 9.44 8.49
N ASP A 74 -6.61 9.46 8.04
CA ASP A 74 -7.66 10.27 8.67
C ASP A 74 -8.00 9.85 10.11
N GLY A 75 -7.66 8.63 10.53
CA GLY A 75 -7.80 8.16 11.92
C GLY A 75 -6.75 8.72 12.88
N VAL A 76 -5.78 9.50 12.41
CA VAL A 76 -4.67 10.05 13.21
C VAL A 76 -4.60 11.57 13.07
N ALA A 77 -4.57 12.28 14.21
CA ALA A 77 -4.40 13.73 14.24
C ALA A 77 -3.05 14.15 13.63
N VAL A 78 -2.99 15.34 13.03
CA VAL A 78 -1.80 15.86 12.32
C VAL A 78 -0.53 15.85 13.20
N ASN A 79 -0.65 16.26 14.46
CA ASN A 79 0.46 16.27 15.43
C ASN A 79 0.87 14.87 15.93
N LYS A 80 0.13 13.82 15.54
CA LYS A 80 0.36 12.42 15.93
C LYS A 80 0.79 11.52 14.77
N LYS A 81 0.97 12.07 13.56
CA LYS A 81 1.41 11.31 12.38
C LYS A 81 2.76 10.64 12.58
N LYS A 82 3.72 11.36 13.19
CA LYS A 82 5.03 10.80 13.52
C LYS A 82 4.92 9.65 14.52
N ASP A 83 4.16 9.84 15.60
CA ASP A 83 3.92 8.82 16.62
C ASP A 83 3.27 7.55 16.00
N ALA A 84 2.31 7.74 15.08
CA ALA A 84 1.66 6.63 14.37
C ALA A 84 2.65 5.83 13.52
N ARG A 85 3.49 6.51 12.73
CA ARG A 85 4.55 5.85 11.95
C ARG A 85 5.49 5.03 12.82
N GLU A 86 5.96 5.62 13.92
CA GLU A 86 6.91 4.95 14.82
C GLU A 86 6.27 3.73 15.50
N THR A 87 5.02 3.86 15.94
CA THR A 87 4.26 2.76 16.54
C THR A 87 4.08 1.61 15.55
N ILE A 88 3.64 1.91 14.32
CA ILE A 88 3.45 0.91 13.26
C ILE A 88 4.78 0.24 12.92
N ARG A 89 5.86 1.00 12.71
CA ARG A 89 7.20 0.44 12.47
C ARG A 89 7.60 -0.52 13.58
N ASN A 90 7.39 -0.16 14.84
CA ASN A 90 7.76 -1.01 15.98
C ASN A 90 6.96 -2.33 15.99
N ILE A 91 5.66 -2.30 15.67
CA ILE A 91 4.84 -3.52 15.56
C ILE A 91 5.39 -4.48 14.50
N PHE A 92 5.73 -3.96 13.31
CA PHE A 92 6.34 -4.78 12.27
C PHE A 92 7.75 -5.24 12.63
N LYS A 93 8.53 -4.40 13.32
CA LYS A 93 9.87 -4.75 13.78
C LYS A 93 9.88 -5.86 14.83
N GLU A 94 8.93 -5.87 15.75
CA GLU A 94 8.79 -6.92 16.76
C GLU A 94 8.43 -8.27 16.15
N GLY A 95 7.77 -8.29 14.98
CA GLY A 95 7.49 -9.52 14.23
C GLY A 95 6.37 -10.40 14.80
N ASN A 96 5.73 -9.99 15.90
CA ASN A 96 4.60 -10.69 16.53
C ASN A 96 3.27 -10.41 15.81
N ILE A 97 3.28 -10.44 14.47
CA ILE A 97 2.09 -10.19 13.65
C ILE A 97 1.40 -11.53 13.39
N PRO A 98 0.12 -11.68 13.76
CA PRO A 98 -0.59 -12.92 13.52
C PRO A 98 -0.78 -13.15 12.02
N THR A 99 -0.82 -14.42 11.61
CA THR A 99 -1.13 -14.78 10.21
C THR A 99 -2.56 -14.40 9.83
N ARG A 100 -3.48 -14.41 10.81
CA ARG A 100 -4.86 -13.94 10.73
C ARG A 100 -5.23 -13.23 12.04
N PRO A 101 -5.88 -12.05 12.02
CA PRO A 101 -6.27 -11.22 10.86
C PRO A 101 -5.13 -10.83 9.92
N GLU A 102 -5.43 -10.55 8.65
CA GLU A 102 -4.48 -9.85 7.78
C GLU A 102 -4.19 -8.46 8.35
N VAL A 103 -2.92 -8.12 8.57
CA VAL A 103 -2.53 -6.79 9.04
C VAL A 103 -2.05 -5.96 7.86
N CYS A 104 -2.83 -4.93 7.56
CA CYS A 104 -2.59 -3.97 6.50
C CYS A 104 -2.20 -2.60 7.09
N VAL A 105 -1.61 -1.74 6.28
CA VAL A 105 -1.30 -0.37 6.68
C VAL A 105 -1.89 0.61 5.69
N ARG A 106 -2.65 1.61 6.17
CA ARG A 106 -3.09 2.74 5.37
C ARG A 106 -2.12 3.90 5.56
N VAL A 107 -1.42 4.27 4.50
CA VAL A 107 -0.51 5.40 4.48
C VAL A 107 -1.26 6.71 4.24
N ASN A 108 -0.61 7.85 4.43
CA ASN A 108 -1.15 9.13 3.99
C ASN A 108 -1.14 9.23 2.46
N SER A 109 -2.00 10.10 1.91
CA SER A 109 -2.11 10.30 0.45
C SER A 109 -0.82 10.87 -0.15
N VAL A 110 -0.60 10.64 -1.45
CA VAL A 110 0.56 11.17 -2.18
C VAL A 110 0.63 12.70 -2.06
N GLY A 111 -0.51 13.39 -2.17
CA GLY A 111 -0.60 14.85 -2.05
C GLY A 111 -0.36 15.41 -0.65
N SER A 112 -0.26 14.57 0.40
CA SER A 112 -0.05 15.02 1.78
C SER A 112 1.37 15.51 2.08
N GLY A 113 2.33 15.19 1.23
CA GLY A 113 3.76 15.47 1.45
C GLY A 113 4.44 14.53 2.47
N ILE A 114 3.71 13.65 3.15
CA ILE A 114 4.24 12.74 4.18
C ILE A 114 4.09 11.24 3.84
N CYS A 115 3.58 10.90 2.65
CA CYS A 115 3.44 9.52 2.20
C CYS A 115 4.78 8.78 2.10
N GLU A 116 5.85 9.46 1.65
CA GLU A 116 7.18 8.85 1.53
C GLU A 116 7.75 8.47 2.91
N ASP A 117 7.57 9.32 3.91
CA ASP A 117 7.97 9.02 5.29
C ASP A 117 7.25 7.78 5.83
N ASP A 118 5.96 7.63 5.52
CA ASP A 118 5.17 6.46 5.93
C ASP A 118 5.73 5.19 5.28
N LEU A 119 6.00 5.24 3.97
CA LEU A 119 6.60 4.12 3.23
C LEU A 119 7.97 3.75 3.80
N ILE A 120 8.85 4.72 4.05
CA ILE A 120 10.18 4.45 4.63
C ILE A 120 10.01 3.78 6.00
N ALA A 121 9.14 4.29 6.87
CA ALA A 121 8.93 3.72 8.19
C ALA A 121 8.44 2.26 8.13
N ILE A 122 7.53 1.94 7.21
CA ILE A 122 6.97 0.60 7.05
C ILE A 122 7.99 -0.36 6.43
N LEU A 123 8.65 0.05 5.34
CA LEU A 123 9.53 -0.82 4.55
C LEU A 123 10.87 -1.12 5.23
N THR A 124 11.31 -0.25 6.14
CA THR A 124 12.54 -0.44 6.93
C THR A 124 12.30 -1.19 8.25
N ALA A 125 11.06 -1.58 8.55
CA ALA A 125 10.72 -2.28 9.80
C ALA A 125 11.25 -3.72 9.87
N GLY A 126 11.73 -4.29 8.77
CA GLY A 126 12.22 -5.67 8.69
C GLY A 126 11.13 -6.63 8.23
N ASN A 127 10.00 -6.71 8.93
CA ASN A 127 8.80 -7.40 8.43
C ASN A 127 7.90 -6.43 7.68
N LEU A 128 7.23 -6.93 6.63
CA LEU A 128 6.41 -6.10 5.74
C LEU A 128 4.91 -6.41 5.93
N PRO A 129 4.03 -5.40 5.79
CA PRO A 129 2.60 -5.67 5.63
C PRO A 129 2.35 -6.43 4.33
N LYS A 130 1.34 -7.30 4.35
CA LYS A 130 0.88 -7.97 3.12
C LYS A 130 0.26 -6.97 2.14
N THR A 131 -0.39 -5.93 2.67
CA THR A 131 -1.15 -4.97 1.88
C THR A 131 -0.97 -3.56 2.40
N ILE A 132 -0.72 -2.63 1.47
CA ILE A 132 -0.75 -1.18 1.74
C ILE A 132 -2.03 -0.60 1.14
N LEU A 133 -2.65 0.29 1.88
CA LEU A 133 -3.84 1.03 1.50
C LEU A 133 -3.43 2.47 1.17
N LEU A 134 -3.73 2.93 -0.05
CA LEU A 134 -3.39 4.27 -0.54
C LEU A 134 -4.66 5.12 -0.70
N PRO A 135 -4.86 6.14 0.15
CA PRO A 135 -6.02 7.02 0.07
C PRO A 135 -5.85 8.09 -1.01
N LYS A 136 -6.98 8.69 -1.42
CA LYS A 136 -7.08 9.88 -2.29
C LYS A 136 -6.29 9.74 -3.59
N VAL A 137 -6.47 8.61 -4.30
CA VAL A 137 -5.84 8.38 -5.62
C VAL A 137 -6.70 9.03 -6.69
N GLU A 138 -6.17 10.07 -7.33
CA GLU A 138 -6.89 10.91 -8.30
C GLU A 138 -6.30 10.85 -9.70
N SER A 139 -5.08 10.34 -9.86
CA SER A 139 -4.40 10.29 -11.15
C SER A 139 -3.42 9.11 -11.25
N GLU A 140 -3.07 8.74 -12.48
CA GLU A 140 -2.09 7.68 -12.77
C GLU A 140 -0.68 8.08 -12.29
N GLU A 141 -0.32 9.36 -12.38
CA GLU A 141 0.98 9.87 -11.96
C GLU A 141 1.22 9.65 -10.47
N GLN A 142 0.16 9.71 -9.65
CA GLN A 142 0.26 9.39 -8.22
C GLN A 142 0.60 7.90 -8.01
N LEU A 143 0.05 6.99 -8.82
CA LEU A 143 0.38 5.57 -8.77
C LEU A 143 1.80 5.28 -9.27
N ILE A 144 2.24 5.94 -10.34
CA ILE A 144 3.61 5.84 -10.85
C ILE A 144 4.59 6.29 -9.77
N TRP A 145 4.37 7.48 -9.21
CA TRP A 145 5.19 8.01 -8.12
C TRP A 145 5.22 7.05 -6.92
N PHE A 146 4.05 6.56 -6.51
CA PHE A 146 3.96 5.62 -5.38
C PHE A 146 4.73 4.33 -5.65
N ASN A 147 4.59 3.77 -6.85
CA ASN A 147 5.30 2.57 -7.27
C ASN A 147 6.82 2.77 -7.32
N GLU A 148 7.29 3.92 -7.78
CA GLU A 148 8.72 4.26 -7.77
C GLU A 148 9.27 4.31 -6.35
N LYS A 149 8.56 4.99 -5.44
CA LYS A 149 8.94 5.06 -4.02
C LYS A 149 8.90 3.71 -3.34
N LEU A 150 7.87 2.91 -3.60
CA LEU A 150 7.74 1.55 -3.11
C LEU A 150 8.91 0.70 -3.61
N SER A 151 9.11 0.62 -4.93
CA SER A 151 10.15 -0.20 -5.58
C SER A 151 11.56 0.14 -5.10
N LYS A 152 11.85 1.43 -4.87
CA LYS A 152 13.15 1.90 -4.40
C LYS A 152 13.47 1.42 -2.99
N ASN A 153 12.46 1.32 -2.13
CA ASN A 153 12.62 1.02 -0.71
C ASN A 153 12.24 -0.43 -0.35
N LEU A 154 11.67 -1.19 -1.29
CA LEU A 154 11.24 -2.56 -1.06
C LEU A 154 12.46 -3.51 -0.99
N PRO A 155 12.64 -4.27 0.10
CA PRO A 155 13.79 -5.16 0.21
C PRO A 155 13.63 -6.39 -0.69
N GLY A 156 14.59 -6.59 -1.60
CA GLY A 156 14.72 -7.79 -2.41
C GLY A 156 13.54 -8.05 -3.36
N LYS A 157 13.09 -9.31 -3.42
CA LYS A 157 11.96 -9.75 -4.27
C LYS A 157 10.63 -9.81 -3.52
N SER A 158 10.48 -9.01 -2.47
CA SER A 158 9.25 -8.96 -1.69
C SER A 158 8.07 -8.50 -2.54
N LYS A 159 6.86 -8.94 -2.19
CA LYS A 159 5.62 -8.51 -2.85
C LYS A 159 4.70 -7.88 -1.81
N ILE A 160 4.07 -6.77 -2.18
CA ILE A 160 3.08 -6.07 -1.36
C ILE A 160 1.87 -5.80 -2.26
N ASN A 161 0.68 -6.13 -1.77
CA ASN A 161 -0.56 -5.81 -2.45
C ASN A 161 -0.93 -4.33 -2.23
N LEU A 162 -1.60 -3.71 -3.18
CA LEU A 162 -2.12 -2.35 -3.06
C LEU A 162 -3.66 -2.38 -3.05
N ILE A 163 -4.25 -1.60 -2.16
CA ILE A 163 -5.66 -1.22 -2.26
C ILE A 163 -5.67 0.29 -2.35
N MET A 164 -6.26 0.82 -3.41
CA MET A 164 -6.43 2.27 -3.56
C MET A 164 -7.87 2.68 -3.26
N PHE A 165 -8.02 3.93 -2.83
CA PHE A 165 -9.31 4.52 -2.53
C PHE A 165 -9.64 5.51 -3.63
N ALA A 166 -10.72 5.25 -4.34
CA ALA A 166 -11.38 6.24 -5.16
C ALA A 166 -12.43 6.94 -4.29
N GLU A 167 -12.08 8.12 -3.76
CA GLU A 167 -12.88 8.82 -2.75
C GLU A 167 -13.11 10.30 -3.05
N SER A 168 -12.59 10.82 -4.17
CA SER A 168 -12.93 12.14 -4.69
C SER A 168 -13.68 12.05 -6.02
N ALA A 169 -14.35 13.14 -6.42
CA ALA A 169 -15.00 13.21 -7.73
C ALA A 169 -13.99 13.03 -8.86
N GLN A 170 -12.76 13.57 -8.70
CA GLN A 170 -11.69 13.42 -9.67
C GLN A 170 -11.27 11.95 -9.83
N SER A 171 -11.15 11.20 -8.72
CA SER A 171 -10.86 9.75 -8.76
C SER A 171 -11.89 8.98 -9.59
N ILE A 172 -13.17 9.33 -9.47
CA ILE A 172 -14.25 8.64 -10.19
C ILE A 172 -14.21 8.98 -11.69
N MET A 173 -13.97 10.24 -12.05
CA MET A 173 -13.83 10.65 -13.45
C MET A 173 -12.62 10.00 -14.13
N ASN A 174 -11.53 9.83 -13.40
CA ASN A 174 -10.28 9.26 -13.90
C ASN A 174 -10.16 7.75 -13.70
N LEU A 175 -11.22 7.08 -13.22
CA LEU A 175 -11.14 5.70 -12.74
C LEU A 175 -10.62 4.73 -13.81
N GLN A 176 -11.03 4.93 -15.06
CA GLN A 176 -10.56 4.11 -16.19
C GLN A 176 -9.04 4.20 -16.36
N GLN A 177 -8.46 5.40 -16.31
CA GLN A 177 -7.03 5.61 -16.44
C GLN A 177 -6.28 5.05 -15.22
N ILE A 178 -6.82 5.27 -14.01
CA ILE A 178 -6.20 4.80 -12.76
C ILE A 178 -6.16 3.26 -12.67
N CYS A 179 -7.11 2.56 -13.33
CA CYS A 179 -7.21 1.10 -13.30
C CYS A 179 -6.59 0.39 -14.52
N GLN A 180 -5.80 1.07 -15.36
CA GLN A 180 -5.08 0.46 -16.48
C GLN A 180 -3.70 -0.09 -16.07
#